data_AF-A0A8T4U311-F1
#
_entry.id   AF-A0A8T4U311-F1
#
_cell.length_a   1.000
_cell.length_b   1.000
_cell.length_c   1.000
_cell.angle_alpha   90.00
_cell.angle_beta   90.00
_cell.angle_gamma   90.00
#
_symmetry.space_group_name_H-M   'P 1'
#
loop_
_entity.id
_entity.type
_entity.pdbx_description
1 polymer ?
#
loop_
_entity_poly.entity_id
_entity_poly.type
_entity_poly.pdbx_seq_one_letter_code
_entity_poly.pdbx_strand_id
1 'polypeptide(L)'
;MAGAILKKAKLAKEASIKLAVLPAKAKNKALIAIAGFLKKNQNKILNANKKDVEAAKKSNLNQALLKRLALDEHKISEMAEEARSVAGLDNPVGKILSQVELDKGLMLYQVTCPIGVIG
;
A
#
# COMPACT_ATOMS: atom_id res chain seq x y z
N MET A 1 -18.09 9.58 -15.83
CA MET A 1 -16.95 8.85 -15.24
C MET A 1 -15.76 9.76 -14.88
N ALA A 2 -15.37 10.75 -15.71
CA ALA A 2 -14.22 11.62 -15.45
C ALA A 2 -14.26 12.36 -14.09
N GLY A 3 -15.42 12.85 -13.66
CA GLY A 3 -15.56 13.56 -12.37
C GLY A 3 -15.28 12.69 -11.13
N ALA A 4 -15.61 11.39 -11.17
CA ALA A 4 -15.35 10.47 -10.06
C ALA A 4 -13.86 10.14 -9.93
N ILE A 5 -13.17 9.98 -11.06
CA ILE A 5 -11.73 9.74 -11.09
C ILE A 5 -10.98 10.99 -10.60
N LEU A 6 -11.35 12.17 -11.10
CA LEU A 6 -10.76 13.45 -10.65
C LEU A 6 -10.93 13.65 -9.14
N LYS A 7 -12.10 13.32 -8.60
CA LYS A 7 -12.35 13.39 -7.15
C LYS A 7 -11.42 12.45 -6.37
N LYS A 8 -11.29 11.19 -6.80
CA LYS A 8 -10.38 10.23 -6.14
C LYS A 8 -8.92 10.68 -6.22
N ALA A 9 -8.48 11.22 -7.35
CA ALA A 9 -7.13 11.74 -7.53
C ALA A 9 -6.85 12.94 -6.60
N LYS A 10 -7.80 13.87 -6.46
CA LYS A 10 -7.68 15.00 -5.51
C LYS A 10 -7.56 14.51 -4.07
N LEU A 11 -8.43 13.58 -3.66
CA LEU A 11 -8.38 12.99 -2.32
C LEU A 11 -7.05 12.25 -2.06
N ALA A 12 -6.55 11.50 -3.05
CA ALA A 12 -5.26 10.83 -2.95
C ALA A 12 -4.10 11.82 -2.80
N LYS A 13 -4.12 12.93 -3.54
CA LYS A 13 -3.12 14.00 -3.45
C LYS A 13 -3.14 14.70 -2.09
N GLU A 14 -4.32 14.99 -1.55
CA GLU A 14 -4.48 15.56 -0.22
C GLU A 14 -3.97 14.60 0.87
N ALA A 15 -4.30 13.31 0.75
CA ALA A 15 -3.84 12.28 1.67
C ALA A 15 -2.33 12.04 1.60
N SER A 16 -1.71 12.13 0.41
CA SER A 16 -0.27 11.87 0.25
C SER A 16 0.57 12.86 1.05
N ILE A 17 0.14 14.13 1.14
CA ILE A 17 0.85 15.15 1.92
C ILE A 17 0.81 14.82 3.41
N LYS A 18 -0.38 14.44 3.91
CA LYS A 18 -0.55 14.02 5.32
C LYS A 18 0.26 12.77 5.63
N LEU A 19 0.27 11.79 4.73
CA LEU A 19 1.00 10.54 4.89
C LEU A 19 2.53 10.75 4.90
N ALA A 20 3.04 11.69 4.10
CA ALA A 20 4.46 11.97 3.96
C ALA A 20 5.11 12.44 5.27
N VAL A 21 4.37 13.20 6.09
CA VAL A 21 4.87 13.75 7.37
C VAL A 21 4.61 12.85 8.58
N LEU A 22 3.94 11.71 8.41
CA LEU A 22 3.68 10.81 9.53
C LEU A 22 4.96 10.09 10.00
N PRO A 23 5.14 9.95 11.33
CA PRO A 23 6.22 9.14 11.88
C PRO A 23 6.15 7.69 11.38
N ALA A 24 7.30 7.06 11.18
CA ALA A 24 7.40 5.65 10.78
C ALA A 24 6.55 4.74 11.68
N LYS A 25 6.59 4.96 13.01
CA LYS A 25 5.79 4.20 13.99
C LYS A 25 4.29 4.23 13.71
N ALA A 26 3.74 5.36 13.26
CA ALA A 26 2.32 5.47 12.94
C ALA A 26 1.96 4.67 11.68
N LYS A 27 2.81 4.74 10.64
CA LYS A 27 2.67 3.96 9.40
C LYS A 27 2.78 2.46 9.66
N ASN A 28 3.74 2.04 10.47
CA ASN A 28 3.96 0.64 10.83
C ASN A 28 2.80 0.10 11.67
N LYS A 29 2.25 0.89 12.60
CA LYS A 29 1.05 0.52 13.35
C LYS A 29 -0.15 0.27 12.42
N ALA A 30 -0.31 1.09 11.38
CA ALA A 30 -1.38 0.90 10.40
C ALA A 30 -1.20 -0.42 9.61
N LEU A 31 0.02 -0.73 9.17
CA LEU A 31 0.33 -2.00 8.47
C LEU A 31 0.06 -3.23 9.36
N ILE A 32 0.47 -3.18 10.63
CA ILE A 32 0.21 -4.26 11.60
C ILE A 32 -1.30 -4.43 11.84
N ALA A 33 -2.05 -3.32 11.93
CA ALA A 33 -3.49 -3.37 12.06
C ALA A 33 -4.15 -3.98 10.82
N ILE A 34 -3.69 -3.62 9.61
CA ILE A 34 -4.16 -4.21 8.35
C ILE A 34 -3.96 -5.73 8.37
N ALA A 35 -2.77 -6.21 8.75
CA ALA A 35 -2.49 -7.64 8.87
C ALA A 35 -3.47 -8.35 9.84
N GLY A 36 -3.72 -7.74 10.99
CA GLY A 36 -4.71 -8.24 11.96
C GLY A 36 -6.14 -8.29 11.39
N PHE A 37 -6.54 -7.25 10.66
CA PHE A 37 -7.87 -7.19 10.04
C PHE A 37 -8.05 -8.17 8.89
N LEU A 38 -7.01 -8.44 8.10
CA LEU A 38 -7.04 -9.46 7.04
C LEU A 38 -7.38 -10.83 7.64
N LYS A 39 -6.67 -11.22 8.70
CA LYS A 39 -6.93 -12.48 9.42
C LYS A 39 -8.30 -12.51 10.08
N LYS A 40 -8.65 -11.45 10.82
CA LYS A 40 -9.95 -11.36 11.51
C LYS A 40 -11.15 -11.46 10.56
N ASN A 41 -11.01 -10.96 9.33
CA ASN A 41 -12.09 -10.93 8.34
C ASN A 41 -11.92 -11.98 7.22
N GLN A 42 -11.06 -12.97 7.40
CA GLN A 42 -10.70 -13.97 6.37
C GLN A 42 -11.94 -14.59 5.70
N ASN A 43 -12.89 -15.09 6.49
CA ASN A 43 -14.12 -15.71 5.96
C ASN A 43 -14.96 -14.74 5.13
N LYS A 44 -15.02 -13.47 5.54
CA LYS A 44 -15.75 -12.42 4.81
C LYS A 44 -15.10 -12.12 3.46
N ILE A 45 -13.76 -12.06 3.42
CA ILE A 45 -12.98 -11.82 2.21
C ILE A 45 -13.13 -13.00 1.24
N LEU A 46 -12.98 -14.23 1.72
CA LEU A 46 -13.13 -15.44 0.89
C LEU A 46 -14.55 -15.56 0.31
N ASN A 47 -15.58 -15.29 1.11
CA ASN A 47 -16.96 -15.32 0.62
C ASN A 47 -17.24 -14.23 -0.42
N ALA A 48 -16.61 -13.06 -0.31
CA ALA A 48 -16.69 -12.04 -1.36
C ALA A 48 -15.97 -12.49 -2.63
N ASN A 49 -14.73 -12.97 -2.52
CA ASN A 49 -13.94 -13.42 -3.66
C ASN A 49 -14.57 -14.61 -4.41
N LYS A 50 -15.26 -15.52 -3.71
CA LYS A 50 -16.03 -16.61 -4.36
C LYS A 50 -17.03 -16.07 -5.36
N LYS A 51 -17.75 -14.99 -5.03
CA LYS A 51 -18.71 -14.34 -5.95
C LYS A 51 -18.00 -13.77 -7.17
N ASP A 52 -16.82 -13.17 -6.99
CA ASP A 52 -16.01 -12.65 -8.09
C ASP A 52 -15.51 -13.77 -9.01
N VAL A 53 -15.06 -14.89 -8.45
CA VAL A 53 -14.61 -16.07 -9.21
C VAL A 53 -15.77 -16.70 -9.99
N GLU A 54 -16.96 -16.80 -9.40
CA GLU A 54 -18.16 -17.29 -10.09
C GLU A 54 -18.57 -16.36 -11.25
N ALA A 55 -18.56 -15.05 -11.03
CA ALA A 55 -18.83 -14.07 -12.08
C ALA A 55 -17.80 -14.16 -13.22
N ALA A 56 -16.52 -14.30 -12.88
CA ALA A 56 -15.43 -14.43 -13.85
C ALA A 56 -15.50 -15.74 -14.65
N LYS A 57 -15.94 -16.84 -14.03
CA LYS A 57 -16.22 -18.11 -14.75
C LYS A 57 -17.35 -17.93 -15.75
N LYS A 58 -18.43 -17.24 -15.38
CA LYS A 58 -19.56 -16.95 -16.29
C LYS A 58 -19.16 -16.04 -17.44
N SER A 59 -18.18 -15.15 -17.24
CA SER A 59 -17.63 -14.29 -18.29
C SER A 59 -16.54 -14.96 -19.14
N ASN A 60 -16.34 -16.29 -19.02
CA ASN A 60 -15.30 -17.05 -19.73
C ASN A 60 -13.88 -16.47 -19.57
N LEU A 61 -13.55 -15.96 -18.38
CA LEU A 61 -12.20 -15.49 -18.10
C LEU A 61 -11.20 -16.65 -18.21
N ASN A 62 -10.05 -16.41 -18.83
CA ASN A 62 -9.05 -17.46 -19.03
C ASN A 62 -8.58 -18.06 -17.68
N GLN A 63 -8.13 -19.32 -17.73
CA GLN A 63 -7.78 -20.07 -16.52
C GLN A 63 -6.60 -19.45 -15.74
N ALA A 64 -5.64 -18.83 -16.43
CA ALA A 64 -4.51 -18.18 -15.79
C ALA A 64 -4.93 -16.97 -14.95
N LEU A 65 -5.84 -16.13 -15.47
CA LEU A 65 -6.39 -14.98 -14.78
C LEU A 65 -7.33 -15.40 -13.64
N LEU A 66 -8.10 -16.48 -13.80
CA LEU A 66 -8.90 -17.05 -12.72
C LEU A 66 -8.01 -17.51 -11.53
N LYS A 67 -6.86 -18.13 -11.80
CA LYS A 67 -5.89 -18.50 -10.74
C LYS A 67 -5.31 -17.29 -10.00
N ARG A 68 -5.10 -16.16 -10.71
CA ARG A 68 -4.64 -14.90 -10.10
C ARG A 68 -5.73 -14.23 -9.27
N LEU A 69 -7.00 -14.34 -9.68
CA LEU A 69 -8.16 -13.77 -8.99
C LEU A 69 -8.53 -14.56 -7.71
N ALA A 70 -8.47 -15.88 -7.76
CA ALA A 70 -8.92 -16.73 -6.66
C ALA A 70 -8.04 -16.57 -5.41
N LEU A 71 -8.70 -16.30 -4.28
CA LEU A 71 -8.09 -16.27 -2.96
C LEU A 71 -8.39 -17.56 -2.19
N ASP A 72 -7.44 -17.95 -1.35
CA ASP A 72 -7.57 -19.01 -0.37
C ASP A 72 -7.03 -18.54 0.98
N GLU A 73 -7.13 -19.40 1.99
CA GLU A 73 -6.68 -19.09 3.35
C GLU A 73 -5.18 -18.81 3.43
N HIS A 74 -4.40 -19.51 2.62
CA HIS A 74 -2.95 -19.37 2.54
C HIS A 74 -2.57 -18.00 2.02
N LYS A 75 -3.16 -17.56 0.90
CA LYS A 75 -2.92 -16.23 0.32
C LYS A 75 -3.28 -15.10 1.28
N ILE A 76 -4.38 -15.21 2.02
CA ILE A 76 -4.74 -14.21 3.04
C ILE A 76 -3.72 -14.21 4.19
N SER A 77 -3.18 -15.39 4.52
CA SER A 77 -2.07 -15.50 5.47
C SER A 77 -0.83 -14.77 4.98
N GLU A 78 -0.40 -15.07 3.76
CA GLU A 78 0.77 -14.45 3.13
C GLU A 78 0.61 -12.94 3.08
N MET A 79 -0.53 -12.41 2.62
CA MET A 79 -0.80 -10.97 2.59
C MET A 79 -0.68 -10.31 3.97
N ALA A 80 -1.09 -11.00 5.04
CA ALA A 80 -0.95 -10.49 6.40
C ALA A 80 0.52 -10.51 6.86
N GLU A 81 1.26 -11.58 6.56
CA GLU A 81 2.69 -11.65 6.88
C GLU A 81 3.52 -10.66 6.07
N GLU A 82 3.23 -10.47 4.79
CA GLU A 82 3.86 -9.45 3.94
C GLU A 82 3.65 -8.05 4.49
N ALA A 83 2.44 -7.72 4.94
CA ALA A 83 2.17 -6.44 5.59
C ALA A 83 2.99 -6.25 6.88
N ARG A 84 3.20 -7.30 7.68
CA ARG A 84 4.08 -7.25 8.86
C ARG A 84 5.55 -7.14 8.48
N SER A 85 5.97 -7.85 7.45
CA SER A 85 7.34 -7.81 6.91
C SER A 85 7.69 -6.39 6.47
N VAL A 86 6.82 -5.74 5.69
CA VAL A 86 7.01 -4.33 5.27
C VAL A 86 7.05 -3.39 6.47
N ALA A 87 6.23 -3.62 7.50
CA ALA A 87 6.27 -2.83 8.73
C ALA A 87 7.58 -2.98 9.52
N GLY A 88 8.33 -4.05 9.30
CA GLY A 88 9.64 -4.32 9.90
C GLY A 88 10.83 -3.76 9.11
N LEU A 89 10.61 -3.26 7.89
CA LEU A 89 11.66 -2.65 7.07
C LEU A 89 12.06 -1.26 7.61
N ASP A 90 13.30 -0.87 7.32
CA ASP A 90 13.79 0.48 7.60
C ASP A 90 12.94 1.53 6.88
N ASN A 91 12.58 2.59 7.61
CA ASN A 91 11.85 3.71 7.02
C ASN A 91 12.71 4.39 5.93
N PRO A 92 12.28 4.41 4.66
CA PRO A 92 13.07 4.95 3.56
C PRO A 92 12.98 6.48 3.45
N VAL A 93 12.07 7.13 4.17
CA VAL A 93 11.78 8.57 4.06
C VAL A 93 12.62 9.38 5.05
N GLY A 94 13.20 10.49 4.59
CA GLY A 94 13.99 11.40 5.41
C GLY A 94 15.46 11.00 5.58
N LYS A 95 15.96 10.07 4.76
CA LYS A 95 17.37 9.67 4.78
C LYS A 95 18.21 10.71 4.01
N ILE A 96 19.26 11.22 4.64
CA ILE A 96 20.26 12.08 3.97
C ILE A 96 21.13 11.16 3.10
N LEU A 97 21.18 11.44 1.81
CA LEU A 97 21.99 10.72 0.83
C LEU A 97 23.35 11.39 0.62
N SER A 98 23.37 12.73 0.65
CA SER A 98 24.58 13.53 0.57
C SER A 98 24.38 14.87 1.28
N GLN A 99 25.49 15.45 1.75
CA GLN A 99 25.52 16.78 2.35
C GLN A 99 26.81 17.49 1.96
N VAL A 100 26.73 18.78 1.67
CA VAL A 100 27.89 19.62 1.32
C VAL A 100 27.71 21.02 1.88
N GLU A 101 28.78 21.60 2.42
CA GLU A 101 28.83 23.03 2.73
C GLU A 101 29.21 23.78 1.45
N LEU A 102 28.30 24.61 0.94
CA LEU A 102 28.50 25.37 -0.29
C LEU A 102 29.32 26.65 -0.05
N ASP A 103 29.14 27.24 1.12
CA ASP A 103 29.85 28.40 1.64
C ASP A 103 29.68 28.42 3.16
N LYS A 104 30.39 29.30 3.87
CA LYS A 104 30.38 29.42 5.33
C LYS A 104 28.95 29.49 5.88
N GLY A 105 28.50 28.39 6.50
CA GLY A 105 27.18 28.26 7.11
C GLY A 105 26.03 27.91 6.15
N LEU A 106 26.30 27.69 4.87
CA LEU A 106 25.31 27.27 3.86
C LEU A 106 25.42 25.77 3.58
N MET A 107 24.58 24.98 4.24
CA MET A 107 24.55 23.53 4.08
C MET A 107 23.49 23.11 3.05
N LEU A 108 23.89 22.31 2.06
CA LEU A 108 23.02 21.62 1.12
C LEU A 108 22.86 20.16 1.54
N TYR A 109 21.62 19.66 1.51
CA TYR A 109 21.29 18.27 1.81
C TYR A 109 20.49 17.66 0.66
N GLN A 110 20.87 16.45 0.25
CA GLN A 110 20.03 15.59 -0.58
C GLN A 110 19.31 14.60 0.35
N VAL A 111 17.98 14.66 0.38
CA VAL A 111 17.15 13.86 1.31
C VAL A 111 16.09 13.06 0.55
N THR A 112 15.86 11.82 0.96
CA THR A 112 14.80 10.98 0.38
C THR A 112 13.40 11.50 0.75
N CYS A 113 12.48 11.48 -0.22
CA CYS A 113 11.07 11.82 -0.03
C CYS A 113 10.16 10.82 -0.77
N PRO A 114 8.87 10.71 -0.39
CA PRO A 114 7.92 9.90 -1.14
C PRO A 114 7.69 10.46 -2.55
N ILE A 115 7.50 9.58 -3.54
CA ILE A 115 7.18 9.98 -4.93
C ILE A 115 5.84 10.75 -5.04
N GLY A 116 4.93 10.55 -4.09
CA GLY A 116 3.63 11.20 -4.05
C GLY A 116 2.49 10.19 -4.16
N VAL A 117 1.79 10.18 -5.30
CA VAL A 117 0.63 9.32 -5.55
C VAL A 117 1.01 8.22 -6.54
N ILE A 118 0.59 6.98 -6.23
CA ILE A 118 0.68 5.81 -7.14
C ILE A 118 -0.75 5.48 -7.57
N GLY A 119 -0.97 5.36 -8.88
CA GLY A 119 -2.29 5.16 -9.50
C GLY A 119 -2.45 3.79 -10.14
#